data_AF-A0A959PEF0-F1
#
_entry.id   AF-A0A959PEF0-F1
#
_cell.length_a   1.000
_cell.length_b   1.000
_cell.length_c   1.000
_cell.angle_alpha   90.00
_cell.angle_beta   90.00
_cell.angle_gamma   90.00
#
_symmetry.space_group_name_H-M   'P 1'
#
loop_
_entity.id
_entity.type
_entity.pdbx_description
1 polymer ?
#
loop_
_entity_poly.entity_id
_entity_poly.type
_entity_poly.pdbx_seq_one_letter_code
_entity_poly.pdbx_strand_id
1 'polypeptide(L)'
;MNEQIKKAKITQVNGFQPLEHPTRSTIELSKKESKELIKDHVKRIAHVQEKMFAQQRHALLLVFQAMDAAGKDSAIRHVLSGINPQGCEVHSFKHPSTLELEHDYL
;
A
#
# COMPACT_ATOMS: atom_id res chain seq x y z
N MET A 1 9.33 11.38 11.24
CA MET A 1 8.61 10.41 10.37
C MET A 1 7.13 10.25 10.73
N ASN A 2 6.79 9.97 12.00
CA ASN A 2 5.38 9.75 12.40
C ASN A 2 4.45 10.95 12.11
N GLU A 3 4.93 12.18 12.28
CA GLU A 3 4.15 13.39 11.94
C GLU A 3 3.82 13.50 10.45
N GLN A 4 4.72 13.08 9.56
CA GLN A 4 4.48 13.10 8.11
C GLN A 4 3.46 12.01 7.71
N ILE A 5 3.50 10.85 8.35
CA ILE A 5 2.51 9.77 8.13
C ILE A 5 1.11 10.23 8.57
N LYS A 6 1.00 10.96 9.69
CA LYS A 6 -0.27 11.54 10.15
C LYS A 6 -0.83 12.53 9.13
N LYS A 7 0.01 13.37 8.51
CA LYS A 7 -0.41 14.31 7.46
C LYS A 7 -0.94 13.63 6.20
N ALA A 8 -0.42 12.44 5.87
CA ALA A 8 -0.92 11.64 4.75
C ALA A 8 -2.24 10.92 5.05
N LYS A 9 -2.65 10.82 6.31
CA LYS A 9 -3.91 10.19 6.71
C LYS A 9 -5.07 11.15 6.50
N ILE A 10 -5.96 10.82 5.58
CA ILE A 10 -7.25 11.49 5.41
C ILE A 10 -8.21 10.96 6.50
N THR A 11 -8.77 11.87 7.30
CA THR A 11 -9.66 11.50 8.43
C THR A 11 -11.12 11.88 8.18
N GLN A 12 -11.39 12.75 7.21
CA GLN A 12 -12.74 13.13 6.76
C GLN A 12 -12.78 13.17 5.24
N VAL A 13 -13.81 12.57 4.65
CA VAL A 13 -13.99 12.51 3.19
C VAL A 13 -14.72 13.76 2.68
N ASN A 14 -15.64 14.31 3.48
CA ASN A 14 -16.36 15.53 3.13
C ASN A 14 -15.41 16.72 3.15
N GLY A 15 -15.10 17.25 1.96
CA GLY A 15 -14.19 18.39 1.79
C GLY A 15 -12.75 18.02 1.45
N PHE A 16 -12.43 16.74 1.17
CA PHE A 16 -11.10 16.38 0.67
C PHE A 16 -10.82 17.02 -0.70
N GLN A 17 -9.76 17.81 -0.79
CA GLN A 17 -9.35 18.47 -2.03
C GLN A 17 -7.98 17.93 -2.48
N PRO A 18 -7.93 17.11 -3.54
CA PRO A 18 -6.67 16.54 -4.02
C PRO A 18 -5.57 17.57 -4.33
N LEU A 19 -5.97 18.77 -4.77
CA LEU A 19 -5.08 19.87 -5.13
C LEU A 19 -4.29 20.43 -3.94
N GLU A 20 -4.80 20.27 -2.71
CA GLU A 20 -4.12 20.72 -1.49
C GLU A 20 -3.00 19.76 -1.05
N HIS A 21 -2.87 18.61 -1.71
CA HIS A 21 -1.89 17.59 -1.36
C HIS A 21 -0.69 17.61 -2.32
N PRO A 22 0.55 17.76 -1.81
CA PRO A 22 1.73 17.81 -2.65
C PRO A 22 1.99 16.46 -3.33
N THR A 23 2.28 16.48 -4.63
CA THR A 23 2.64 15.31 -5.44
C THR A 23 4.12 14.95 -5.36
N ARG A 24 4.94 15.82 -4.76
CA ARG A 24 6.36 15.58 -4.47
C ARG A 24 6.55 15.23 -3.00
N SER A 25 7.62 14.48 -2.71
CA SER A 25 8.01 14.16 -1.34
C SER A 25 8.18 15.44 -0.52
N THR A 26 7.44 15.53 0.58
CA THR A 26 7.63 16.53 1.66
C THR A 26 8.63 16.06 2.71
N ILE A 27 9.19 14.87 2.53
CA ILE A 27 10.16 14.26 3.43
C ILE A 27 11.55 14.64 2.94
N GLU A 28 12.31 15.33 3.80
CA GLU A 28 13.72 15.65 3.60
C GLU A 28 14.59 14.43 3.91
N LEU A 29 14.64 13.49 2.96
CA LEU A 29 15.56 12.36 2.99
C LEU A 29 16.31 12.28 1.68
N SER A 30 17.60 11.97 1.75
CA SER A 30 18.34 11.60 0.55
C SER A 30 17.80 10.28 -0.03
N LYS A 31 18.08 10.08 -1.32
CA LYS A 31 17.75 8.81 -1.99
C LYS A 31 18.40 7.60 -1.33
N LYS A 32 19.60 7.78 -0.75
CA LYS A 32 20.33 6.70 -0.07
C LYS A 32 19.66 6.33 1.25
N GLU A 33 19.36 7.32 2.09
CA GLU A 33 18.68 7.12 3.38
C GLU A 33 17.30 6.49 3.18
N SER A 34 16.55 6.96 2.18
CA SER A 34 15.22 6.40 1.86
C SER A 34 15.29 4.92 1.50
N LYS A 35 16.32 4.50 0.74
CA LYS A 35 16.50 3.08 0.36
C LYS A 35 16.83 2.20 1.56
N GLU A 36 17.70 2.66 2.45
CA GLU A 36 18.03 1.90 3.67
C GLU A 36 16.80 1.77 4.58
N LEU A 37 16.06 2.86 4.76
CA LEU A 37 14.85 2.85 5.55
C LEU A 37 13.78 1.88 4.99
N ILE A 38 13.60 1.86 3.66
CA ILE A 38 12.68 0.91 3.01
C ILE A 38 13.12 -0.53 3.29
N LYS A 39 14.41 -0.86 3.19
CA LYS A 39 14.91 -2.22 3.50
C LYS A 39 14.58 -2.63 4.93
N ASP A 40 14.80 -1.74 5.90
CA ASP A 40 14.51 -2.03 7.30
C ASP A 40 13.01 -2.20 7.55
N HIS A 41 12.17 -1.40 6.89
CA HIS A 41 10.72 -1.55 6.96
C HIS A 41 10.23 -2.86 6.33
N VAL A 42 10.77 -3.27 5.17
CA VAL A 42 10.43 -4.55 4.55
C VAL A 42 10.74 -5.72 5.49
N LYS A 43 11.91 -5.71 6.14
CA LYS A 43 12.27 -6.73 7.15
C LYS A 43 11.28 -6.76 8.32
N ARG A 44 10.88 -5.58 8.82
CA ARG A 44 9.92 -5.47 9.92
C ARG A 44 8.53 -5.95 9.51
N ILE A 45 8.08 -5.61 8.31
CA ILE A 45 6.80 -6.06 7.75
C ILE A 45 6.79 -7.59 7.63
N ALA A 46 7.85 -8.19 7.10
CA ALA A 46 7.99 -9.64 6.99
C ALA A 46 7.83 -10.34 8.36
N HIS A 47 8.55 -9.87 9.38
CA HIS A 47 8.47 -10.43 10.73
C HIS A 47 7.08 -10.32 11.37
N VAL A 48 6.40 -9.18 11.17
CA VAL A 48 5.04 -8.99 11.72
C VAL A 48 4.02 -9.82 10.94
N GLN A 49 4.17 -9.94 9.63
CA GLN A 49 3.30 -10.75 8.78
C GLN A 49 3.41 -12.23 9.14
N GLU A 50 4.61 -12.75 9.39
CA GLU A 50 4.82 -14.13 9.84
C GLU A 50 4.08 -14.43 11.16
N LYS A 51 4.19 -13.51 12.13
CA LYS A 51 3.46 -13.63 13.41
C LYS A 51 1.94 -13.57 13.21
N MET A 52 1.47 -12.65 12.37
CA MET A 52 0.05 -12.50 12.07
C MET A 52 -0.51 -13.77 11.41
N PHE A 53 0.24 -14.34 10.47
CA PHE A 53 -0.11 -15.58 9.78
C PHE A 53 -0.18 -16.76 10.77
N ALA A 54 0.82 -16.89 11.66
CA ALA A 54 0.84 -17.94 12.68
C ALA A 54 -0.30 -17.81 13.71
N GLN A 55 -0.77 -16.60 14.00
CA GLN A 55 -1.85 -16.37 14.96
C GLN A 55 -3.25 -16.70 14.41
N GLN A 56 -3.43 -16.73 13.08
CA GLN A 56 -4.71 -17.00 12.39
C GLN A 56 -5.94 -16.26 12.96
N ARG A 57 -5.74 -15.05 13.50
CA ARG A 57 -6.79 -14.27 14.16
C ARG A 57 -7.28 -13.08 13.34
N HIS A 58 -6.38 -12.49 12.56
CA HIS A 58 -6.63 -11.24 11.86
C HIS A 58 -6.25 -11.37 10.39
N ALA A 59 -6.92 -10.60 9.54
CA ALA A 59 -6.57 -10.41 8.14
C ALA A 59 -6.24 -8.93 7.88
N LEU A 60 -5.40 -8.65 6.89
CA LEU A 60 -5.03 -7.29 6.48
C LEU A 60 -5.35 -7.13 5.00
N LEU A 61 -6.27 -6.22 4.69
CA LEU A 61 -6.59 -5.84 3.32
C LEU A 61 -5.86 -4.52 2.99
N LEU A 62 -5.06 -4.54 1.93
CA LEU A 62 -4.39 -3.36 1.39
C LEU A 62 -4.98 -3.02 0.03
N VAL A 63 -5.58 -1.84 -0.09
CA VAL A 63 -6.14 -1.35 -1.35
C VAL A 63 -5.22 -0.29 -1.94
N PHE A 64 -4.77 -0.50 -3.17
CA PHE A 64 -3.93 0.44 -3.89
C PHE A 64 -4.68 1.01 -5.09
N GLN A 65 -4.96 2.31 -5.05
CA GLN A 65 -5.61 3.05 -6.14
C GLN A 65 -4.76 4.25 -6.54
N ALA A 66 -4.45 4.34 -7.84
CA ALA A 66 -3.69 5.43 -8.41
C ALA A 66 -3.98 5.55 -9.91
N MET A 67 -3.71 6.71 -10.49
CA MET A 67 -3.77 6.91 -11.95
C MET A 67 -2.71 6.05 -12.67
N ASP A 68 -2.89 5.87 -13.97
CA ASP A 68 -1.91 5.19 -14.82
C ASP A 68 -0.53 5.83 -14.70
N ALA A 69 0.52 4.99 -14.75
CA ALA A 69 1.92 5.39 -14.58
C ALA A 69 2.28 6.03 -13.22
N ALA A 70 1.37 6.08 -12.23
CA ALA A 70 1.68 6.57 -10.89
C ALA A 70 2.62 5.67 -10.07
N GLY A 71 2.95 4.47 -10.57
CA GLY A 71 3.92 3.56 -9.95
C GLY A 71 3.34 2.60 -8.91
N LYS A 72 2.03 2.31 -8.98
CA LYS A 72 1.35 1.36 -8.08
C LYS A 72 2.06 0.00 -8.03
N ASP A 73 2.30 -0.60 -9.19
CA ASP A 73 2.82 -1.96 -9.27
C ASP A 73 4.26 -2.07 -8.76
N SER A 74 5.07 -1.04 -8.98
CA SER A 74 6.43 -1.00 -8.47
C SER A 74 6.46 -0.81 -6.95
N ALA A 75 5.55 -0.01 -6.40
CA ALA A 75 5.39 0.16 -4.96
C ALA A 75 4.96 -1.15 -4.29
N ILE A 76 3.94 -1.85 -4.83
CA ILE A 76 3.51 -3.16 -4.35
C ILE A 76 4.67 -4.15 -4.35
N ARG A 77 5.39 -4.26 -5.48
CA ARG A 77 6.54 -5.15 -5.60
C ARG A 77 7.62 -4.88 -4.55
N HIS A 78 7.95 -3.61 -4.29
CA HIS A 78 9.01 -3.27 -3.33
C HIS A 78 8.58 -3.48 -1.88
N VAL A 79 7.33 -3.16 -1.53
CA VAL A 79 6.84 -3.29 -0.15
C VAL A 79 6.63 -4.77 0.21
N LEU A 80 6.11 -5.56 -0.72
CA LEU A 80 5.78 -6.97 -0.49
C LEU A 80 6.95 -7.93 -0.78
N SER A 81 8.11 -7.46 -1.26
CA SER A 81 9.24 -8.33 -1.65
C SER A 81 9.80 -9.19 -0.51
N GLY A 82 9.57 -8.81 0.74
CA GLY A 82 10.02 -9.55 1.91
C GLY A 82 8.96 -10.49 2.51
N ILE A 83 7.74 -10.52 1.98
CA ILE A 83 6.64 -11.31 2.54
C ILE A 83 6.67 -12.72 1.96
N ASN A 84 6.37 -13.73 2.79
CA ASN A 84 6.18 -15.09 2.31
C ASN A 84 4.94 -15.15 1.41
N PRO A 85 5.07 -15.55 0.13
CA PRO A 85 3.94 -15.58 -0.80
C PRO A 85 2.79 -16.50 -0.37
N GLN A 86 3.05 -17.50 0.48
CA GLN A 86 1.98 -18.36 1.01
C GLN A 86 1.02 -17.61 1.96
N GLY A 87 1.44 -16.46 2.50
CA GLY A 87 0.65 -15.65 3.42
C GLY A 87 0.16 -14.33 2.82
N CYS A 88 0.20 -14.17 1.50
CA CYS A 88 -0.22 -12.95 0.81
C CYS A 88 -0.81 -13.26 -0.56
N GLU A 89 -1.99 -12.72 -0.83
CA GLU A 89 -2.63 -12.76 -2.15
C GLU A 89 -2.61 -11.36 -2.77
N VAL A 90 -2.39 -11.31 -4.08
CA VAL A 90 -2.40 -10.06 -4.85
C VAL A 90 -3.43 -10.17 -5.96
N HIS A 91 -4.49 -9.37 -5.84
CA HIS A 91 -5.58 -9.32 -6.81
C HIS A 91 -5.49 -8.02 -7.61
N SER A 92 -5.43 -8.15 -8.94
CA SER A 92 -5.37 -7.01 -9.86
C SER A 92 -6.71 -6.86 -10.58
N PHE A 93 -7.54 -5.92 -10.11
CA PHE A 93 -8.81 -5.59 -10.78
C PHE A 93 -8.53 -4.86 -12.09
N LYS A 94 -9.02 -5.42 -13.19
CA LYS A 94 -9.01 -4.83 -14.54
C LYS A 94 -10.44 -4.47 -14.95
N HIS A 95 -10.63 -4.16 -16.23
CA HIS A 95 -11.98 -4.04 -16.77
C HIS A 95 -12.79 -5.31 -16.46
N PRO A 96 -14.01 -5.17 -15.90
CA PRO A 96 -14.85 -6.32 -15.57
C PRO A 96 -15.16 -7.14 -16.82
N SER A 97 -15.17 -8.45 -16.65
CA SER A 97 -15.67 -9.40 -17.64
C SER A 97 -17.20 -9.30 -17.75
N THR A 98 -17.76 -9.86 -18.84
CA THR A 98 -19.22 -9.90 -19.04
C THR A 98 -19.95 -10.58 -17.89
N LEU A 99 -19.35 -11.60 -17.27
CA LEU A 99 -19.94 -12.30 -16.13
C LEU A 99 -19.89 -11.46 -14.85
N GLU A 100 -18.80 -10.72 -14.62
CA GLU A 100 -18.70 -9.81 -13.47
C GLU A 100 -19.69 -8.64 -13.58
N LEU A 101 -19.98 -8.17 -14.80
CA LEU A 101 -21.00 -7.14 -15.04
C LEU A 101 -22.44 -7.59 -14.77
N GLU A 102 -22.69 -8.90 -14.74
CA GLU A 102 -24.00 -9.48 -14.42
C GLU A 102 -24.24 -9.58 -12.90
N HIS A 103 -23.21 -9.32 -12.09
CA HIS A 103 -23.28 -9.30 -10.63
C HIS A 103 -23.24 -7.86 -10.09
N ASP A 104 -23.57 -7.69 -8.80
CA ASP A 104 -23.30 -6.43 -8.10
C ASP A 104 -21.78 -6.18 -8.04
N TYR A 105 -21.37 -4.93 -7.82
CA TYR A 105 -19.96 -4.52 -7.90
C TYR A 105 -19.12 -4.97 -6.69
N LEU A 106 -19.74 -5.58 -5.67
CA LEU A 106 -19.13 -6.18 -4.47
C LEU A 106 -19.51 -7.64 -4.31
#